data_AF-A0A392WDA5-F1
#
_entry.id   AF-A0A392WDA5-F1
#
_cell.length_a   1.000
_cell.length_b   1.000
_cell.length_c   1.000
_cell.angle_alpha   90.00
_cell.angle_beta   90.00
_cell.angle_gamma   90.00
#
_symmetry.space_group_name_H-M   'P 1'
#
loop_
_entity.id
_entity.type
_entity.pdbx_description
1 polymer ?
#
loop_
_entity_poly.entity_id
_entity_poly.type
_entity_poly.pdbx_seq_one_letter_code
_entity_poly.pdbx_strand_id
1 'polypeptide(L)' 'QAALILSKMPSDLVGEKLETERFYDAVNVILSLQSSNGGFSAWEPQNAYSWLEVGYEVNLTRHKN' A
#
# COMPACT_ATOMS: atom_id res chain seq x y z
N GLN A 1 4.37 -15.69 -8.10
CA GLN A 1 5.42 -16.52 -7.43
C GLN A 1 5.31 -16.51 -5.91
N ALA A 2 5.02 -15.37 -5.26
CA ALA A 2 4.88 -15.30 -3.80
C ALA A 2 3.83 -16.27 -3.21
N ALA A 3 2.62 -16.35 -3.79
CA ALA A 3 1.56 -17.23 -3.30
C ALA A 3 1.96 -18.72 -3.27
N LEU A 4 2.71 -19.20 -4.28
CA LEU A 4 3.18 -20.58 -4.37
C LEU A 4 4.30 -20.89 -3.35
N ILE A 5 5.11 -19.90 -3.00
CA ILE A 5 6.15 -20.05 -1.97
C ILE A 5 5.50 -20.08 -0.58
N LEU A 6 4.52 -19.20 -0.34
CA LEU A 6 3.75 -19.16 0.90
C LEU A 6 2.93 -20.43 1.11
N SER A 7 2.37 -21.05 0.05
CA SER A 7 1.62 -22.30 0.17
C SER A 7 2.48 -23.50 0.59
N LYS A 8 3.81 -23.38 0.50
CA LYS A 8 4.77 -24.42 0.91
C LYS A 8 5.33 -24.18 2.31
N MET A 9 4.93 -23.10 2.98
CA MET A 9 5.36 -22.89 4.36
C MET A 9 4.78 -23.96 5.28
N PRO A 10 5.57 -24.49 6.22
CA PRO A 10 5.09 -25.48 7.18
C PRO A 10 3.98 -24.88 8.04
N SER A 11 2.88 -25.62 8.20
CA SER A 11 1.69 -25.21 8.96
C SER A 11 2.00 -24.81 10.39
N ASP A 12 2.98 -25.47 11.00
CA ASP A 12 3.40 -25.24 12.39
C ASP A 12 4.04 -23.85 12.59
N LEU A 13 4.54 -23.24 11.50
CA LEU A 13 5.17 -21.91 11.51
C LEU A 13 4.16 -20.79 11.22
N VAL A 14 3.10 -21.09 10.47
CA VAL A 14 2.07 -20.12 10.05
C VAL A 14 1.01 -19.91 11.14
N GLY A 15 0.91 -20.84 12.09
CA GLY A 15 -0.05 -20.77 13.19
C GLY A 15 -1.47 -21.12 12.73
N GLU A 16 -2.46 -20.69 13.51
CA GLU A 16 -3.86 -20.96 13.20
C GLU A 16 -4.29 -20.24 11.92
N LYS A 17 -5.03 -20.96 11.07
CA LYS A 17 -5.53 -20.40 9.82
C LYS A 17 -6.45 -19.22 10.12
N LEU A 18 -6.15 -18.10 9.49
CA LEU A 18 -6.95 -16.89 9.57
C LEU A 18 -8.37 -17.14 9.03
N GLU A 19 -9.38 -16.59 9.71
CA GLU A 19 -10.78 -16.70 9.27
C GLU A 19 -10.98 -16.15 7.86
N THR A 20 -11.85 -16.81 7.09
CA THR A 20 -12.09 -16.46 5.68
C THR A 20 -12.56 -15.01 5.54
N GLU A 21 -13.35 -14.53 6.50
CA GLU A 21 -13.86 -13.16 6.56
C GLU A 21 -12.75 -12.11 6.64
N ARG A 22 -11.69 -12.40 7.40
CA ARG A 22 -10.55 -11.48 7.54
C ARG A 22 -9.71 -11.38 6.26
N PHE A 23 -9.75 -12.38 5.39
CA PHE A 23 -9.16 -12.25 4.05
C PHE A 23 -9.95 -11.27 3.18
N TYR A 24 -11.28 -11.28 3.26
CA TYR A 24 -12.11 -10.29 2.56
C TYR A 24 -11.88 -8.88 3.08
N ASP A 25 -11.75 -8.70 4.40
CA ASP A 25 -11.40 -7.41 5.00
C ASP A 25 -10.04 -6.90 4.49
N ALA A 26 -9.03 -7.76 4.45
CA ALA A 26 -7.71 -7.40 3.93
C ALA A 26 -7.76 -6.98 2.46
N VAL A 27 -8.53 -7.69 1.63
CA VAL A 27 -8.74 -7.33 0.22
C VAL A 27 -9.45 -5.98 0.11
N ASN A 28 -10.48 -5.73 0.91
CA ASN A 28 -11.20 -4.46 0.91
C ASN A 28 -10.28 -3.28 1.30
N VAL A 29 -9.40 -3.47 2.28
CA VAL A 29 -8.40 -2.45 2.66
C VAL A 29 -7.41 -2.18 1.53
N ILE A 30 -6.89 -3.22 0.89
CA ILE A 30 -5.95 -3.04 -0.23
C ILE A 30 -6.64 -2.29 -1.38
N LEU A 31 -7.87 -2.69 -1.75
CA LEU A 31 -8.62 -2.04 -2.81
C LEU A 31 -8.99 -0.58 -2.49
N SER A 32 -9.27 -0.25 -1.22
CA SER A 32 -9.55 1.13 -0.81
C SER A 32 -8.32 2.05 -0.86
N LEU A 33 -7.11 1.49 -0.82
CA LEU A 33 -5.85 2.21 -0.98
C LEU A 33 -5.43 2.40 -2.45
N GLN A 34 -6.13 1.77 -3.40
CA GLN A 34 -5.81 1.89 -4.81
C GLN A 34 -6.20 3.28 -5.34
N SER A 35 -5.24 4.02 -5.88
CA SER A 35 -5.50 5.30 -6.54
C SER A 35 -6.05 5.08 -7.97
N SER A 36 -6.64 6.13 -8.55
CA SER A 36 -7.22 6.08 -9.91
C SER A 36 -6.22 5.73 -11.02
N ASN A 37 -4.93 5.97 -10.78
CA ASN A 37 -3.82 5.56 -11.66
C ASN A 37 -3.38 4.09 -11.46
N GLY A 38 -4.03 3.35 -10.55
CA GLY A 38 -3.72 1.96 -10.23
C GLY A 38 -2.55 1.75 -9.26
N GLY A 39 -1.94 2.83 -8.75
CA GLY A 39 -0.91 2.79 -7.72
C GLY A 39 -1.45 2.49 -6.32
N PHE A 40 -0.55 2.11 -5.42
CA PHE A 40 -0.85 1.93 -3.99
C PHE A 40 0.10 2.80 -3.18
N SER A 41 -0.45 3.54 -2.24
CA SER A 41 0.30 4.31 -1.26
C SER A 41 0.61 3.46 -0.02
N ALA A 42 1.69 3.82 0.68
CA ALA A 42 2.22 2.97 1.75
C ALA A 42 1.31 2.85 2.99
N TRP A 43 0.62 3.94 3.38
CA TRP A 43 -0.11 3.98 4.66
C TRP A 43 -1.47 4.70 4.62
N GLU A 44 -1.71 5.57 3.64
CA GLU A 44 -2.98 6.30 3.45
C GLU A 44 -3.23 6.47 1.97
N PRO A 45 -4.49 6.42 1.46
CA PRO A 45 -4.80 6.71 0.06
C PRO A 45 -4.17 8.04 -0.38
N GLN A 46 -3.78 8.17 -1.65
CA GLN A 46 -3.14 9.39 -2.16
C GLN A 46 -4.07 10.62 -1.99
N ASN A 47 -3.91 11.32 -0.87
CA ASN A 47 -4.68 12.52 -0.50
C ASN A 47 -3.89 13.81 -0.71
N ALA A 48 -2.59 13.71 -0.98
CA ALA A 48 -1.77 14.88 -1.32
C ALA A 48 -2.08 15.27 -2.77
N TYR A 49 -2.62 16.48 -2.95
CA TYR A 49 -2.80 17.05 -4.27
C TYR A 49 -1.44 17.27 -4.95
N SER A 50 -1.36 17.05 -6.27
CA SER A 50 -0.12 17.23 -7.04
C SER A 50 0.50 18.63 -6.91
N TRP A 51 -0.29 19.67 -6.56
CA TRP A 51 0.24 21.01 -6.34
C TRP A 51 1.11 21.14 -5.09
N LEU A 52 0.93 20.26 -4.09
CA LEU A 52 1.78 20.23 -2.89
C LEU A 52 3.20 19.81 -3.27
N GLU A 53 3.36 18.78 -4.10
CA GLU A 53 4.68 18.32 -4.59
C GLU A 53 5.43 19.43 -5.35
N VAL A 54 4.73 20.11 -6.26
CA VAL A 54 5.28 21.23 -7.04
C VAL A 54 5.68 22.40 -6.14
N GLY A 55 4.88 22.71 -5.12
CA GLY A 55 5.18 23.77 -4.15
C GLY A 55 6.46 23.52 -3.36
N TYR A 56 6.72 22.27 -2.94
CA TYR A 56 7.96 21.91 -2.24
C TYR A 56 9.19 22.05 -3.15
N GLU A 57 9.12 21.60 -4.40
CA GLU A 57 10.24 21.71 -5.35
C GLU A 57 10.58 23.16 -5.69
N VAL A 58 9.57 24.00 -5.92
CA VAL A 58 9.79 25.44 -6.21
C VAL A 58 10.43 26.15 -5.02
N ASN A 59 10.00 25.85 -3.78
CA ASN A 59 10.59 26.45 -2.57
C ASN A 59 12.03 25.95 -2.33
N LEU A 60 12.31 24.67 -2.52
CA LEU A 60 13.67 24.12 -2.40
C LEU A 60 14.64 24.73 -3.42
N THR A 61 14.17 25.00 -4.63
CA THR A 61 14.95 25.64 -5.69
C THR A 61 15.18 27.12 -5.37
N ARG A 62 14.21 27.79 -4.75
CA ARG A 62 14.29 29.19 -4.34
C ARG A 62 15.24 29.43 -3.16
N HIS A 63 15.39 28.47 -2.25
CA HIS A 63 16.33 28.55 -1.13
C HIS A 63 17.78 28.22 -1.51
N LYS A 64 18.02 27.69 -2.73
CA LYS A 64 19.36 27.38 -3.25
C LYS A 64 19.94 28.49 -4.15
N ASN A 65 19.20 29.58 -4.38
CA ASN A 65 19.63 30.76 -5.15
C ASN A 65 19.84 31.98 -4.25
#